data_AF-A0A914SP54-F1
#
_entry.id   AF-A0A914SP54-F1
#
_cell.length_a   1.000
_cell.length_b   1.000
_cell.length_c   1.000
_cell.angle_alpha   90.00
_cell.angle_beta   90.00
_cell.angle_gamma   90.00
#
_symmetry.space_group_name_H-M   'P 1'
#
loop_
_entity.id
_entity.type
_entity.pdbx_description
1 polymer ?
#
loop_
_entity_poly.entity_id
_entity_poly.type
_entity_poly.pdbx_seq_one_letter_code
_entity_poly.pdbx_strand_id
1 'polypeptide(L)' 'MGDRDFNEYTKYLRYFSTRVIQSVVQARMGQPVNHKCNPEPDQNDWFAIKVDEIGEIAAYLRSHVKKFLPAVAF' A
#
# COMPACT_ATOMS: atom_id res chain seq x y z
N MET A 1 9.94 -21.84 -7.13
CA MET A 1 9.99 -20.60 -6.34
C MET A 1 9.88 -21.01 -4.88
N GLY A 2 10.82 -20.62 -4.01
CA GLY A 2 10.79 -21.10 -2.62
C GLY A 2 9.66 -20.43 -1.83
N ASP A 3 9.16 -21.08 -0.78
CA ASP A 3 8.09 -20.53 0.09
C ASP A 3 8.43 -19.12 0.61
N ARG A 4 9.72 -18.84 0.83
CA ARG A 4 10.22 -17.52 1.25
C ARG A 4 10.00 -16.44 0.18
N ASP A 5 10.33 -16.74 -1.08
CA ASP A 5 10.18 -15.81 -2.20
C ASP A 5 8.71 -15.48 -2.44
N PHE A 6 7.85 -16.50 -2.34
CA PHE A 6 6.41 -16.33 -2.49
C PHE A 6 5.80 -15.48 -1.35
N ASN A 7 6.27 -15.66 -0.12
CA ASN A 7 5.81 -14.86 1.02
C ASN A 7 6.25 -13.39 0.90
N GLU A 8 7.50 -13.12 0.52
CA GLU A 8 7.97 -11.76 0.25
C GLU A 8 7.20 -11.12 -0.90
N TYR A 9 7.00 -11.84 -2.01
CA TYR A 9 6.17 -11.35 -3.11
C TYR A 9 4.75 -10.99 -2.66
N THR A 10 4.11 -11.86 -1.87
CA THR A 10 2.76 -11.62 -1.32
C THR A 10 2.74 -10.40 -0.41
N LYS A 11 3.81 -10.19 0.38
CA LYS A 11 4.00 -9.01 1.22
C LYS A 11 4.08 -7.73 0.37
N TYR A 12 4.90 -7.72 -0.67
CA TYR A 12 4.99 -6.59 -1.61
C TYR A 12 3.64 -6.28 -2.26
N LEU A 13 2.92 -7.30 -2.76
CA LEU A 13 1.59 -7.11 -3.35
C LEU A 13 0.60 -6.48 -2.37
N ARG A 14 0.63 -6.92 -1.10
CA ARG A 14 -0.26 -6.38 -0.06
C ARG A 14 0.01 -4.90 0.20
N TYR A 15 1.28 -4.51 0.38
CA TYR A 15 1.64 -3.12 0.64
C TYR A 15 1.42 -2.25 -0.60
N PHE A 16 1.68 -2.77 -1.80
CA PHE A 16 1.37 -2.09 -3.05
C PHE A 16 -0.12 -1.78 -3.16
N SER A 17 -0.97 -2.79 -3.00
CA SER A 17 -2.43 -2.62 -3.07
C SER A 17 -2.94 -1.61 -2.03
N THR A 18 -2.39 -1.67 -0.81
CA THR A 18 -2.74 -0.73 0.26
C THR A 18 -2.37 0.71 -0.12
N ARG A 19 -1.15 0.94 -0.62
CA ARG A 19 -0.67 2.26 -1.02
C ARG A 19 -1.45 2.82 -2.20
N VAL A 20 -1.73 2.00 -3.22
CA VAL A 20 -2.54 2.38 -4.38
C VAL A 20 -3.93 2.85 -3.95
N ILE A 21 -4.61 2.08 -3.09
CA ILE A 21 -5.97 2.44 -2.66
C ILE A 21 -5.94 3.72 -1.82
N GLN A 22 -4.99 3.87 -0.90
CA GLN A 22 -4.81 5.10 -0.12
C GLN A 22 -4.61 6.32 -1.04
N SER A 23 -3.70 6.22 -2.02
CA SER A 23 -3.43 7.31 -2.96
C SER A 23 -4.64 7.65 -3.83
N VAL A 24 -5.38 6.65 -4.33
CA VAL A 24 -6.59 6.88 -5.15
C VAL A 24 -7.68 7.57 -4.33
N VAL A 25 -7.92 7.13 -3.09
CA VAL A 25 -8.89 7.77 -2.20
C VAL A 25 -8.48 9.21 -1.92
N GLN A 26 -7.24 9.44 -1.51
CA GLN A 26 -6.72 10.78 -1.22
C GLN A 26 -6.84 11.73 -2.42
N ALA A 27 -6.54 11.25 -3.63
CA ALA A 27 -6.68 12.02 -4.87
C ALA A 27 -8.13 12.43 -5.19
N ARG A 28 -9.13 11.87 -4.50
CA ARG A 28 -10.55 12.18 -4.65
C ARG A 28 -11.14 12.98 -3.48
N MET A 29 -10.35 13.28 -2.44
CA MET A 29 -10.82 14.05 -1.28
C MET A 29 -10.90 15.55 -1.53
N GLY A 30 -10.49 16.04 -2.71
CA GLY A 30 -10.52 17.47 -3.05
C GLY A 30 -9.49 18.32 -2.30
N GLN A 31 -8.59 17.69 -1.55
CA GLN A 31 -7.49 18.34 -0.85
C GLN A 31 -6.17 18.06 -1.59
N PRO A 32 -5.31 19.06 -1.82
CA PRO A 32 -4.00 18.83 -2.39
C PRO A 32 -3.13 18.04 -1.39
N VAL A 33 -2.50 16.98 -1.89
CA VAL A 33 -1.55 16.17 -1.13
C VAL A 33 -0.15 16.59 -1.54
N ASN A 34 0.69 16.96 -0.57
CA ASN A 34 2.06 17.38 -0.80
C ASN A 34 2.99 16.77 0.25
N HIS A 35 3.94 15.96 -0.21
CA HIS A 35 4.97 15.36 0.63
C HIS A 35 6.33 15.94 0.26
N LYS A 36 7.12 16.31 1.28
CA LYS A 36 8.52 16.66 1.08
C LYS A 36 9.35 15.39 0.88
N CYS A 37 10.31 15.45 -0.04
CA CYS A 37 11.33 14.41 -0.14
C CYS A 37 12.12 14.33 1.16
N ASN A 38 12.39 13.11 1.61
CA ASN A 38 13.12 12.85 2.83
C ASN A 38 14.32 11.91 2.54
N PRO A 39 15.56 12.34 2.78
CA PRO A 39 16.74 11.49 2.59
C PRO A 39 16.82 10.32 3.60
N GLU A 40 16.07 10.41 4.71
CA GLU A 40 15.99 9.39 5.75
C GLU A 40 14.56 8.81 5.80
N PRO A 41 14.17 7.94 4.84
CA PRO A 41 12.80 7.44 4.73
C PRO A 41 12.37 6.64 5.96
N ASP A 42 11.09 6.68 6.28
CA ASP A 42 10.52 5.83 7.32
C ASP A 42 10.51 4.37 6.87
N GLN A 43 10.59 3.41 7.79
CA GLN A 43 10.49 1.99 7.45
C GLN A 43 9.15 1.63 6.79
N ASN A 44 8.12 2.47 6.96
CA ASN A 44 6.80 2.31 6.37
C ASN A 44 6.64 3.01 5.00
N ASP A 45 7.66 3.72 4.51
CA ASP A 45 7.71 4.34 3.18
C ASP A 45 8.01 3.27 2.11
N TRP A 46 7.05 2.36 1.94
CA TRP A 46 7.11 1.31 0.92
C TRP A 46 7.28 1.91 -0.48
N PHE A 47 8.10 1.24 -1.29
CA PHE A 47 8.42 1.66 -2.66
C PHE A 47 9.12 3.03 -2.75
N ALA A 48 9.75 3.47 -1.66
CA ALA A 48 10.41 4.78 -1.56
C ALA A 48 9.47 5.96 -1.85
N ILE A 49 8.19 5.81 -1.53
CA ILE A 49 7.16 6.84 -1.70
C ILE A 49 6.44 7.04 -0.37
N LYS A 50 6.36 8.30 0.07
CA LYS A 50 5.56 8.67 1.23
C LYS A 50 4.09 8.72 0.83
N VAL A 51 3.26 7.98 1.55
CA VAL A 51 1.80 7.98 1.41
C VAL A 51 1.21 8.00 2.80
N ASP A 52 0.44 9.04 3.12
CA ASP A 52 -0.25 9.11 4.41
C ASP A 52 -1.29 7.99 4.50
N GLU A 53 -1.46 7.40 5.68
CA GLU A 53 -2.48 6.38 5.89
C GLU A 53 -3.73 6.99 6.51
N ILE A 54 -4.83 6.95 5.77
CA ILE A 54 -6.15 7.24 6.33
C ILE A 54 -6.59 6.01 7.14
N GLY A 55 -6.78 6.18 8.45
CA GLY A 55 -7.06 5.08 9.37
C GLY A 55 -8.33 4.29 9.02
N GLU A 56 -9.37 4.96 8.56
CA GLU A 56 -10.64 4.34 8.14
C GLU A 56 -10.43 3.44 6.91
N ILE A 57 -9.68 3.93 5.92
CA ILE A 57 -9.32 3.15 4.73
C ILE A 57 -8.43 1.97 5.13
N ALA A 58 -7.46 2.17 6.02
CA ALA A 58 -6.63 1.08 6.51
C ALA A 58 -7.45 -0.01 7.23
N ALA A 59 -8.45 0.37 8.03
CA ALA A 59 -9.37 -0.57 8.68
C ALA A 59 -10.26 -1.33 7.67
N TYR A 60 -10.77 -0.62 6.66
CA TYR A 60 -11.52 -1.22 5.56
C TYR A 60 -10.67 -2.23 4.79
N LEU A 61 -9.42 -1.87 4.47
CA LEU A 61 -8.50 -2.75 3.74
C LEU A 61 -8.14 -3.99 4.56
N ARG A 62 -7.91 -3.88 5.87
CA ARG A 62 -7.65 -5.03 6.74
C ARG A 62 -8.79 -6.05 6.77
N SER A 63 -10.03 -5.58 6.65
CA SER A 63 -11.22 -6.44 6.64
C SER A 63 -11.54 -7.04 5.27
N HIS A 64 -11.13 -6.39 4.17
CA HIS A 64 -11.54 -6.79 2.81
C HIS A 64 -10.39 -7.32 1.92
N VAL A 65 -9.17 -6.77 2.00
CA VAL A 65 -8.07 -7.08 1.06
C VAL A 65 -7.56 -8.52 1.19
N LYS A 66 -7.75 -9.19 2.33
CA LYS A 66 -7.45 -10.64 2.45
C LYS A 66 -8.18 -11.49 1.39
N LYS A 67 -9.29 -11.01 0.84
CA LYS A 67 -10.07 -11.69 -0.22
C LYS A 67 -9.77 -11.21 -1.65
N PHE A 68 -9.11 -10.06 -1.82
CA PHE A 68 -9.00 -9.36 -3.11
C PHE A 68 -7.57 -9.10 -3.56
N LEU A 69 -6.56 -9.77 -2.97
CA LEU A 69 -5.23 -9.74 -3.59
C LEU A 69 -5.39 -10.18 -5.05
N PRO A 70 -4.86 -9.43 -6.03
CA PRO A 70 -4.97 -9.79 -7.43
C PRO A 70 -4.51 -11.24 -7.55
N ALA A 71 -5.43 -12.13 -7.92
CA ALA A 71 -5.07 -13.52 -8.16
C ALA A 71 -4.00 -13.47 -9.23
N VAL A 72 -2.79 -13.89 -8.87
CA VAL A 72 -1.70 -14.00 -9.81
C VAL A 72 -2.11 -15.12 -10.75
N ALA A 73 -2.76 -14.76 -11.84
CA ALA A 73 -3.02 -15.68 -12.94
C ALA A 73 -1.67 -15.92 -13.61
N PHE A 74 -1.01 -17.01 -13.24
CA PHE A 74 0.03 -17.65 -14.02
C PHE A 74 -0.60 -18.77 -14.83
#